data_AF-A0A7S2B5P5-F1
#
_entry.id   AF-A0A7S2B5P5-F1
#
_cell.length_a   1.000
_cell.length_b   1.000
_cell.length_c   1.000
_cell.angle_alpha   90.00
_cell.angle_beta   90.00
_cell.angle_gamma   90.00
#
_symmetry.space_group_name_H-M   'P 1'
#
loop_
_entity.id
_entity.type
_entity.pdbx_description
1 polymer ?
#
loop_
_entity_poly.entity_id
_entity_poly.type
_entity_poly.pdbx_seq_one_letter_code
_entity_poly.pdbx_strand_id
1 'polypeptide(L)'
;DRYVSSPSAYSYFEDGKKRPAITGEPPPLCHLNDDQDIKTTTKKKKKTKVVAQNSNNNSKKIRSEMLRRAVKLLVHELMHIYGIDHCVYHQCIMNGTGHLVEDFAAPMHLCPVDLRKMQWRLTFNVLDRYSALLLFSRNHG
;
A
#
# COMPACT_ATOMS: atom_id res chain seq x y z
N ASP A 1 -26.45 -26.19 -6.02
CA ASP A 1 -26.38 -24.73 -6.29
C ASP A 1 -24.96 -24.28 -6.51
N ARG A 2 -24.61 -23.94 -7.76
CA ARG A 2 -23.30 -23.35 -8.11
C ARG A 2 -23.51 -21.85 -8.27
N TYR A 3 -22.83 -21.04 -7.47
CA TYR A 3 -22.73 -19.61 -7.68
C TYR A 3 -21.98 -19.38 -9.00
N VAL A 4 -22.70 -18.96 -10.04
CA VAL A 4 -22.12 -18.51 -11.30
C VAL A 4 -21.82 -17.04 -11.12
N SER A 5 -20.55 -16.68 -10.94
CA SER A 5 -20.12 -15.28 -10.96
C SER A 5 -20.48 -14.70 -12.32
N SER A 6 -21.49 -13.82 -12.37
CA SER A 6 -21.75 -13.04 -13.57
C SER A 6 -20.55 -12.15 -13.83
N PRO A 7 -20.02 -12.09 -15.06
CA PRO A 7 -19.04 -11.08 -15.43
C PRO A 7 -19.61 -9.69 -15.08
N SER A 8 -18.79 -8.86 -14.46
CA SER A 8 -19.10 -7.45 -14.25
C SER A 8 -19.48 -6.82 -15.59
N ALA A 9 -20.61 -6.10 -15.65
CA ALA A 9 -21.09 -5.39 -16.84
C ALA A 9 -20.18 -4.20 -17.26
N TYR A 10 -19.01 -4.06 -16.64
CA TYR A 10 -18.00 -3.08 -17.03
C TYR A 10 -17.19 -3.63 -18.22
N SER A 11 -17.60 -3.32 -19.45
CA SER A 11 -16.80 -3.61 -20.65
C SER A 11 -15.57 -2.69 -20.68
N TYR A 12 -14.45 -3.18 -20.16
CA TYR A 12 -13.19 -2.43 -20.17
C TYR A 12 -12.52 -2.37 -21.57
N PHE A 13 -13.03 -3.08 -22.58
CA PHE A 13 -12.40 -3.23 -23.89
C PHE A 13 -13.43 -3.58 -24.98
N GLU A 14 -13.67 -2.72 -25.95
CA GLU A 14 -14.53 -3.02 -27.12
C GLU A 14 -13.74 -3.35 -28.40
N ASP A 15 -12.48 -2.93 -28.55
CA ASP A 15 -11.98 -2.70 -29.93
C ASP A 15 -10.67 -3.39 -30.35
N GLY A 16 -10.09 -4.30 -29.56
CA GLY A 16 -8.82 -4.97 -29.95
C GLY A 16 -7.61 -4.04 -30.17
N LYS A 17 -7.75 -2.73 -29.85
CA LYS A 17 -6.69 -1.73 -29.90
C LYS A 17 -5.87 -1.80 -28.60
N LYS A 18 -4.54 -1.85 -28.72
CA LYS A 18 -3.64 -1.68 -27.57
C LYS A 18 -3.94 -0.33 -26.91
N ARG A 19 -4.10 -0.34 -25.58
CA ARG A 19 -4.48 0.83 -24.77
C ARG A 19 -3.62 2.04 -25.15
N PRO A 20 -4.19 3.22 -25.43
CA PRO A 20 -3.38 4.43 -25.53
C PRO A 20 -2.66 4.60 -24.20
N ALA A 21 -1.34 4.81 -24.27
CA ALA A 21 -0.56 5.20 -23.12
C ALA A 21 -1.30 6.32 -22.39
N ILE A 22 -1.22 6.35 -21.07
CA ILE A 22 -1.56 7.55 -20.30
C ILE A 22 -0.49 8.57 -20.73
N THR A 23 -0.70 9.21 -21.87
CA THR A 23 0.20 10.20 -22.44
C THR A 23 0.08 11.46 -21.62
N GLY A 24 1.22 11.93 -21.14
CA GLY A 24 1.40 13.30 -20.64
C GLY A 24 1.46 13.38 -19.12
N GLU A 25 2.66 13.19 -18.60
CA GLU A 25 3.14 13.55 -17.25
C GLU A 25 2.50 12.85 -16.04
N PRO A 26 3.32 12.31 -15.11
CA PRO A 26 2.80 11.90 -13.81
C PRO A 26 2.18 13.13 -13.14
N PRO A 27 0.99 13.02 -12.50
CA PRO A 27 0.47 14.11 -11.70
C PRO A 27 1.56 14.53 -10.71
N PRO A 28 1.81 15.84 -10.53
CA PRO A 28 2.85 16.31 -9.63
C PRO A 28 2.63 15.65 -8.28
N LEU A 29 3.69 15.02 -7.75
CA LEU A 29 3.69 14.49 -6.40
C LEU A 29 3.14 15.58 -5.50
N CYS A 30 1.99 15.33 -4.90
CA CYS A 30 1.39 16.27 -3.98
C CYS A 30 2.44 16.58 -2.92
N HIS A 31 2.86 17.84 -2.88
CA HIS A 31 3.59 18.39 -1.75
C HIS A 31 2.72 18.14 -0.52
N LEU A 32 3.10 17.13 0.27
CA LEU A 32 2.69 17.04 1.65
C LEU A 32 3.26 18.30 2.30
N ASN A 33 2.40 19.30 2.48
CA ASN A 33 2.75 20.47 3.25
C ASN A 33 3.09 19.98 4.66
N ASP A 34 4.37 20.07 4.99
CA ASP A 34 4.87 19.95 6.35
C ASP A 34 4.20 21.02 7.22
N ASP A 35 3.80 20.57 8.41
CA ASP A 35 3.59 21.34 9.64
C ASP A 35 2.65 22.56 9.60
N GLN A 36 1.39 22.33 9.95
CA GLN A 36 0.64 23.32 10.72
C GLN A 36 0.67 22.98 12.22
N ASP A 37 1.48 23.79 12.90
CA ASP A 37 1.58 23.98 14.34
C ASP A 37 0.22 23.92 15.08
N ILE A 38 -0.04 22.82 15.77
CA ILE A 38 -0.96 22.82 16.90
C ILE A 38 -0.16 23.22 18.15
N LYS A 39 -0.20 24.52 18.47
CA LYS A 39 0.27 25.07 19.75
C LYS A 39 -0.61 24.56 20.90
N THR A 40 -0.33 23.36 21.41
CA THR A 40 -0.85 22.95 22.73
C THR A 40 -0.02 23.58 23.83
N THR A 41 -0.67 24.49 24.54
CA THR A 41 -0.18 25.16 25.73
C THR A 41 0.33 24.17 26.78
N THR A 42 1.49 24.48 27.32
CA THR A 42 2.17 23.76 28.39
C THR A 42 1.30 23.63 29.64
N LYS A 43 0.97 22.41 30.04
CA LYS A 43 0.61 22.09 31.44
C LYS A 43 1.61 21.10 32.02
N LYS A 44 2.56 21.63 32.80
CA LYS A 44 3.41 20.87 33.72
C LYS A 44 2.53 20.07 34.67
N LYS A 45 2.60 18.73 34.66
CA LYS A 45 2.23 17.91 35.83
C LYS A 45 3.31 16.85 36.10
N LYS A 46 3.85 16.94 37.32
CA LYS A 46 4.88 16.10 37.93
C LYS A 46 4.40 14.65 38.09
N LYS A 47 5.25 13.72 37.65
CA LYS A 47 5.79 12.55 38.38
C LYS A 47 4.80 11.62 39.12
N THR A 48 4.40 10.54 38.44
CA THR A 48 4.28 9.16 38.97
C THR A 48 4.49 8.19 37.80
N LYS A 49 5.69 7.60 37.71
CA LYS A 49 6.33 7.19 36.45
C LYS A 49 6.75 5.72 36.51
N VAL A 50 5.82 4.76 36.36
CA VAL A 50 6.15 3.39 35.90
C VAL A 50 4.95 2.73 35.18
N VAL A 51 3.73 2.86 35.71
CA VAL A 51 2.56 2.08 35.21
C VAL A 51 1.85 2.74 34.02
N ALA A 52 1.73 4.06 33.98
CA ALA A 52 1.02 4.80 32.92
C ALA A 52 1.76 4.87 31.57
N GLN A 53 3.08 4.61 31.56
CA GLN A 53 3.89 4.71 30.34
C GLN A 53 3.71 3.50 29.42
N ASN A 54 3.41 2.31 29.97
CA ASN A 54 3.18 1.09 29.18
C ASN A 54 1.86 1.11 28.40
N SER A 55 0.78 1.67 28.98
CA SER A 55 -0.52 1.72 28.30
C SER A 55 -0.52 2.64 27.09
N ASN A 56 0.22 3.76 27.14
CA ASN A 56 0.30 4.69 26.02
C ASN A 56 1.13 4.11 24.85
N ASN A 57 2.27 3.49 25.16
CA ASN A 57 3.14 2.86 24.15
C ASN A 57 2.45 1.67 23.47
N ASN A 58 1.72 0.85 24.23
CA ASN A 58 0.91 -0.23 23.66
C ASN A 58 -0.20 0.31 22.75
N SER A 59 -0.89 1.38 23.15
CA SER A 59 -1.94 1.99 22.31
C SER A 59 -1.39 2.56 21.00
N LYS A 60 -0.19 3.14 21.01
CA LYS A 60 0.49 3.64 19.80
C LYS A 60 0.89 2.48 18.89
N LYS A 61 1.48 1.42 19.46
CA LYS A 61 1.88 0.21 18.73
C LYS A 61 0.69 -0.50 18.08
N ILE A 62 -0.44 -0.59 18.80
CA ILE A 62 -1.68 -1.16 18.26
C ILE A 62 -2.16 -0.33 17.08
N ARG A 63 -2.22 1.01 17.21
CA ARG A 63 -2.64 1.88 16.10
C ARG A 63 -1.73 1.76 14.89
N SER A 64 -0.41 1.76 15.08
CA SER A 64 0.54 1.61 13.97
C SER A 64 0.40 0.27 13.26
N GLU A 65 0.18 -0.81 14.02
CA GLU A 65 -0.03 -2.15 13.46
C GLU A 65 -1.37 -2.23 12.71
N MET A 66 -2.44 -1.67 13.27
CA MET A 66 -3.75 -1.60 12.60
C MET A 66 -3.66 -0.81 11.28
N LEU A 67 -2.96 0.34 11.29
CA LEU A 67 -2.76 1.14 10.09
C LEU A 67 -1.97 0.36 9.03
N ARG A 68 -0.87 -0.29 9.43
CA ARG A 68 -0.06 -1.11 8.52
C ARG A 68 -0.90 -2.20 7.85
N ARG A 69 -1.74 -2.89 8.62
CA ARG A 69 -2.64 -3.93 8.10
C ARG A 69 -3.69 -3.36 7.17
N ALA A 70 -4.31 -2.24 7.54
CA ALA A 70 -5.31 -1.58 6.72
C ALA A 70 -4.74 -1.11 5.37
N VAL A 71 -3.56 -0.48 5.37
CA VAL A 71 -2.88 -0.04 4.15
C VAL A 71 -2.49 -1.24 3.29
N LYS A 72 -2.02 -2.33 3.90
CA LYS A 72 -1.68 -3.55 3.15
C LYS A 72 -2.90 -4.12 2.43
N LEU A 73 -4.02 -4.30 3.14
CA LEU A 73 -5.27 -4.79 2.55
C LEU A 73 -5.76 -3.84 1.46
N LEU A 74 -5.74 -2.53 1.71
CA LEU A 74 -6.12 -1.54 0.71
C LEU A 74 -5.30 -1.70 -0.58
N VAL A 75 -3.97 -1.84 -0.48
CA VAL A 75 -3.12 -2.03 -1.68
C VAL A 75 -3.43 -3.36 -2.37
N HIS A 76 -3.69 -4.44 -1.62
CA HIS A 76 -4.11 -5.73 -2.18
C HIS A 76 -5.39 -5.60 -3.03
N GLU A 77 -6.43 -4.96 -2.48
CA GLU A 77 -7.69 -4.74 -3.20
C GLU A 77 -7.53 -3.77 -4.38
N LEU A 78 -6.69 -2.74 -4.24
CA LEU A 78 -6.36 -1.86 -5.37
C LEU A 78 -5.71 -2.63 -6.52
N MET A 79 -4.88 -3.64 -6.25
CA MET A 79 -4.28 -4.44 -7.31
C MET A 79 -5.33 -5.31 -8.03
N HIS A 80 -6.33 -5.83 -7.32
CA HIS A 80 -7.48 -6.49 -7.93
C HIS A 80 -8.24 -5.53 -8.86
N ILE A 81 -8.39 -4.25 -8.49
CA ILE A 81 -8.98 -3.21 -9.37
C ILE A 81 -8.14 -3.00 -10.64
N TYR A 82 -6.80 -3.11 -10.56
CA TYR A 82 -5.92 -3.11 -11.74
C TYR A 82 -5.89 -4.44 -12.51
N GLY A 83 -6.72 -5.41 -12.12
CA GLY A 83 -6.83 -6.72 -12.76
C GLY A 83 -5.57 -7.57 -12.58
N ILE A 84 -4.97 -7.53 -11.39
CA ILE A 84 -3.88 -8.40 -10.96
C ILE A 84 -4.44 -9.37 -9.92
N ASP A 85 -4.55 -10.65 -10.27
CA ASP A 85 -5.00 -11.69 -9.35
C ASP A 85 -3.90 -12.13 -8.36
N HIS A 86 -4.28 -13.05 -7.47
CA HIS A 86 -3.37 -13.67 -6.52
C HIS A 86 -2.09 -14.23 -7.16
N CYS A 87 -0.99 -14.11 -6.42
CA CYS A 87 0.34 -14.54 -6.84
C CYS A 87 0.81 -15.76 -6.07
N VAL A 88 1.38 -16.73 -6.79
CA VAL A 88 1.94 -17.97 -6.22
C VAL A 88 3.45 -18.09 -6.46
N TYR A 89 4.06 -17.14 -7.18
CA TYR A 89 5.44 -17.26 -7.65
C TYR A 89 6.48 -16.94 -6.57
N HIS A 90 6.24 -15.86 -5.82
CA HIS A 90 7.18 -15.34 -4.82
C HIS A 90 6.43 -14.70 -3.67
N GLN A 91 7.16 -14.28 -2.63
CA GLN A 91 6.64 -13.40 -1.60
C GLN A 91 6.19 -12.07 -2.23
N CYS A 92 4.90 -11.79 -2.14
CA CYS A 92 4.22 -10.69 -2.79
C CYS A 92 3.06 -10.21 -1.92
N ILE A 93 2.73 -8.92 -2.00
CA ILE A 93 1.50 -8.39 -1.42
C ILE A 93 0.24 -9.05 -1.99
N MET A 94 0.34 -9.63 -3.19
CA MET A 94 -0.74 -10.38 -3.86
C MET A 94 -0.75 -11.87 -3.54
N ASN A 95 0.06 -12.39 -2.60
CA ASN A 95 -0.12 -13.78 -2.19
C ASN A 95 -1.54 -13.99 -1.64
N GLY A 96 -2.22 -15.03 -2.13
CA GLY A 96 -3.52 -15.41 -1.61
C GLY A 96 -3.38 -15.89 -0.18
N THR A 97 -4.31 -15.48 0.66
CA THR A 97 -4.22 -15.74 2.09
C THR A 97 -5.35 -16.65 2.54
N GLY A 98 -4.98 -17.80 3.10
CA GLY A 98 -5.94 -18.74 3.69
C GLY A 98 -6.28 -18.41 5.14
N HIS A 99 -5.40 -17.65 5.82
CA HIS A 99 -5.52 -17.33 7.22
C HIS A 99 -4.84 -15.99 7.55
N LEU A 100 -5.53 -15.11 8.29
CA LEU A 100 -5.11 -13.74 8.67
C LEU A 100 -3.64 -13.61 9.10
N VAL A 101 -3.08 -14.62 9.77
CA VAL A 101 -1.69 -14.61 10.24
C VAL A 101 -0.69 -14.62 9.06
N GLU A 102 -1.02 -15.33 7.98
CA GLU A 102 -0.21 -15.40 6.76
C GLU A 102 -0.25 -14.06 6.00
N ASP A 103 -1.40 -13.38 5.98
CA ASP A 103 -1.55 -12.02 5.43
C ASP A 103 -0.60 -11.06 6.11
N PHE A 104 -0.41 -11.18 7.42
CA PHE A 104 0.44 -10.25 8.16
C PHE A 104 1.93 -10.57 8.01
N ALA A 105 2.29 -11.81 7.68
CA ALA A 105 3.68 -12.21 7.43
C ALA A 105 4.16 -11.84 6.03
N ALA A 106 3.26 -11.76 5.04
CA ALA A 106 3.63 -11.43 3.67
C ALA A 106 4.24 -10.00 3.55
N PRO A 107 5.08 -9.74 2.53
CA PRO A 107 5.66 -8.42 2.33
C PRO A 107 4.62 -7.37 1.94
N MET A 108 4.96 -6.09 2.10
CA MET A 108 4.15 -4.96 1.61
C MET A 108 4.54 -4.50 0.19
N HIS A 109 5.37 -5.27 -0.52
CA HIS A 109 5.81 -4.94 -1.87
C HIS A 109 5.36 -6.00 -2.88
N LEU A 110 5.25 -5.59 -4.13
CA LEU A 110 5.02 -6.48 -5.26
C LEU A 110 6.29 -7.28 -5.55
N CYS A 111 6.14 -8.56 -5.88
CA CYS A 111 7.22 -9.35 -6.45
C CYS A 111 7.55 -8.89 -7.89
N PRO A 112 8.69 -9.29 -8.47
CA PRO A 112 9.06 -8.88 -9.83
C PRO A 112 8.00 -9.20 -10.90
N VAL A 113 7.27 -10.30 -10.75
CA VAL A 113 6.20 -10.72 -11.68
C VAL A 113 5.04 -9.74 -11.64
N ASP A 114 4.48 -9.47 -10.46
CA ASP A 114 3.34 -8.55 -10.34
C ASP A 114 3.74 -7.09 -10.49
N LEU A 115 4.99 -6.75 -10.19
CA LEU A 115 5.54 -5.44 -10.53
C LEU A 115 5.55 -5.22 -12.05
N ARG A 116 5.91 -6.23 -12.84
CA ARG A 116 5.86 -6.14 -14.31
C ARG A 116 4.43 -6.08 -14.83
N LYS A 117 3.48 -6.81 -14.23
CA LYS A 117 2.05 -6.67 -14.54
C LYS A 117 1.56 -5.25 -14.26
N MET A 118 1.94 -4.70 -13.10
CA MET A 118 1.58 -3.34 -12.72
C MET A 118 2.22 -2.30 -13.65
N GLN A 119 3.47 -2.50 -14.03
CA GLN A 119 4.16 -1.68 -15.02
C GLN A 119 3.44 -1.68 -16.36
N TRP A 120 2.92 -2.83 -16.80
CA TRP A 120 2.12 -2.92 -18.01
C TRP A 120 0.80 -2.16 -17.89
N ARG A 121 0.16 -2.15 -16.72
CA ARG A 121 -1.11 -1.43 -16.48
C ARG A 121 -0.95 0.09 -16.41
N LEU A 122 0.12 0.57 -15.78
CA LEU A 122 0.34 2.00 -15.48
C LEU A 122 1.44 2.67 -16.32
N THR A 123 2.15 1.90 -17.14
CA THR A 123 3.19 2.41 -18.06
C THR A 123 4.29 3.26 -17.39
N PHE A 124 4.76 2.87 -16.19
CA PHE A 124 5.85 3.57 -15.49
C PHE A 124 7.24 2.95 -15.74
N ASN A 125 8.29 3.70 -15.41
CA ASN A 125 9.67 3.22 -15.46
C ASN A 125 10.09 2.57 -14.13
N VAL A 126 10.50 1.30 -14.20
CA VAL A 126 10.92 0.52 -13.02
C VAL A 126 12.22 1.05 -12.43
N LEU A 127 13.16 1.54 -13.25
CA LEU A 127 14.43 2.10 -12.76
C LEU A 127 14.20 3.37 -11.94
N ASP A 128 13.34 4.27 -12.42
CA ASP A 128 13.01 5.51 -11.71
C ASP A 128 12.35 5.21 -10.36
N ARG A 129 11.45 4.22 -10.32
CA ARG A 129 10.86 3.72 -9.07
C ARG A 129 11.92 3.23 -8.08
N TYR A 130 12.87 2.41 -8.51
CA TYR A 130 13.91 1.91 -7.60
C TYR A 130 14.89 2.99 -7.17
N SER A 131 15.21 3.94 -8.06
CA SER A 131 16.01 5.13 -7.71
C SER A 131 15.33 5.97 -6.63
N ALA A 132 14.02 6.20 -6.74
CA ALA A 132 13.23 6.90 -5.73
C ALA A 132 13.19 6.15 -4.40
N LEU A 133 13.01 4.82 -4.41
CA LEU A 133 13.04 3.99 -3.21
C LEU A 133 14.41 4.00 -2.53
N LEU A 134 15.49 3.97 -3.29
CA LEU A 134 16.86 4.05 -2.77
C LEU A 134 17.11 5.40 -2.11
N LEU A 135 16.68 6.50 -2.75
CA LEU A 135 16.78 7.84 -2.17
C LEU A 135 15.99 7.95 -0.86
N PHE A 136 14.74 7.47 -0.86
CA PHE A 136 13.92 7.45 0.35
C PHE A 136 14.58 6.66 1.49
N SER A 137 15.09 5.45 1.19
CA SER A 137 15.75 4.59 2.18
C SER A 137 17.03 5.18 2.72
N ARG A 138 17.76 5.99 1.95
CA ARG A 138 18.95 6.70 2.44
C ARG A 138 18.61 7.85 3.38
N ASN A 139 17.47 8.49 3.16
CA ASN A 139 17.04 9.64 3.94
C ASN A 139 16.30 9.26 5.24
N HIS A 140 15.70 8.07 5.30
CA HIS A 140 14.83 7.64 6.41
C HIS A 140 15.16 6.26 6.98
N GLY A 141 16.23 5.61 6.48
CA GLY A 141 16.67 4.28 6.91
C GLY A 141 17.50 4.31 8.18
#